data_AF-A0A9D5NW05-F1
#
_entry.id   AF-A0A9D5NW05-F1
#
_cell.length_a   1.000
_cell.length_b   1.000
_cell.length_c   1.000
_cell.angle_alpha   90.00
_cell.angle_beta   90.00
_cell.angle_gamma   90.00
#
_symmetry.space_group_name_H-M   'P 1'
#
loop_
_entity.id
_entity.type
_entity.pdbx_description
1 polymer ?
#
loop_
_entity_poly.entity_id
_entity_poly.type
_entity_poly.pdbx_seq_one_letter_code
_entity_poly.pdbx_strand_id
1 'polypeptide(L)'
;MNNFRLLLSGLMLASASAVMAQGAKNIRINEVLTNNTASIVDEFGNREAWIELENTSFTTYNIRGMYFTTDRSVLDPKMSVPERIKRMRVIPNGDPRTQIGGRQHLVFFGNSSPAKGKLHLSLPIPLSEPVWIGFYNGNAVELIDSVTVPALAADQSYARHGNAWSVKSAENATPGIENFIKTDETKDAKLKREDPYGIGITLLAMGIVFFCLALLFLFFWIFGLIMRHIDAAKKVAEVQPIKAVTKTVEVTHDLAHATGNILQDGLKTKGIDKEVYIAVISMALKQYQDDVHDVESGIITIKSKDTTWTDEGSQMTHFSSPVIPTMHNAPKIPTTPEIR
;
A
#
# COMPACT_ATOMS: atom_id res chain seq x y z
N MET A 1 11.39 -24.01 3.46
CA MET A 1 10.97 -22.62 3.81
C MET A 1 11.68 -21.53 2.99
N ASN A 2 12.92 -21.74 2.52
CA ASN A 2 13.68 -20.71 1.79
C ASN A 2 13.17 -20.48 0.36
N ASN A 3 12.72 -21.53 -0.34
CA ASN A 3 12.30 -21.40 -1.74
C ASN A 3 10.98 -20.66 -1.90
N PHE A 4 10.05 -20.78 -0.94
CA PHE A 4 8.78 -20.04 -0.92
C PHE A 4 8.98 -18.54 -0.63
N ARG A 5 9.94 -18.21 0.25
CA ARG A 5 10.31 -16.82 0.57
C ARG A 5 10.97 -16.12 -0.63
N LEU A 6 11.83 -16.82 -1.38
CA LEU A 6 12.45 -16.32 -2.61
C LEU A 6 11.44 -16.10 -3.74
N LEU A 7 10.45 -16.98 -3.86
CA LEU A 7 9.39 -16.86 -4.87
C LEU A 7 8.43 -15.71 -4.53
N LEU A 8 8.08 -15.54 -3.25
CA LEU A 8 7.25 -14.44 -2.78
C LEU A 8 7.97 -13.08 -2.85
N SER A 9 9.28 -13.03 -2.58
CA SER A 9 10.07 -11.80 -2.74
C SER A 9 10.26 -11.43 -4.21
N GLY A 10 10.44 -12.42 -5.09
CA GLY A 10 10.50 -12.20 -6.54
C GLY A 10 9.18 -11.67 -7.10
N LEU A 11 8.06 -12.21 -6.64
CA LEU A 11 6.72 -11.76 -7.05
C LEU A 11 6.43 -10.32 -6.55
N MET A 12 6.82 -9.99 -5.33
CA MET A 12 6.66 -8.64 -4.76
C MET A 12 7.52 -7.58 -5.46
N LEU A 13 8.76 -7.93 -5.85
CA LEU A 13 9.62 -7.04 -6.65
C LEU A 13 9.07 -6.81 -8.06
N ALA A 14 8.55 -7.86 -8.71
CA ALA A 14 7.97 -7.76 -10.05
C ALA A 14 6.69 -6.90 -10.07
N SER A 15 5.87 -6.97 -9.03
CA SER A 15 4.68 -6.11 -8.90
C SER A 15 5.02 -4.63 -8.66
N ALA A 16 6.14 -4.31 -8.01
CA ALA A 16 6.53 -2.93 -7.74
C ALA A 16 6.96 -2.18 -9.01
N SER A 17 7.61 -2.86 -9.96
CA SER A 17 8.06 -2.25 -11.23
C SER A 17 6.91 -1.91 -12.18
N ALA A 18 5.80 -2.66 -12.12
CA ALA A 18 4.64 -2.43 -12.99
C ALA A 18 3.79 -1.21 -12.56
N VAL A 19 3.89 -0.76 -11.30
CA VAL A 19 3.04 0.32 -10.76
C VAL A 19 3.54 1.72 -11.14
N MET A 20 4.84 1.90 -11.36
CA MET A 20 5.41 3.25 -11.56
C MET A 20 5.27 3.82 -12.98
N ALA A 21 5.05 2.98 -13.99
CA ALA A 21 4.89 3.42 -15.38
C ALA A 21 3.45 3.82 -15.76
N GLN A 22 2.47 3.53 -14.91
CA GLN A 22 1.06 3.79 -15.22
C GLN A 22 0.67 5.28 -15.09
N GLY A 23 1.35 6.04 -14.22
CA GLY A 23 0.97 7.42 -13.91
C GLY A 23 1.06 8.39 -15.10
N ALA A 24 2.14 8.30 -15.89
CA ALA A 24 2.38 9.22 -17.01
C ALA A 24 1.33 9.06 -18.12
N LYS A 25 0.95 7.81 -18.42
CA LYS A 25 -0.05 7.50 -19.47
C LYS A 25 -1.47 7.94 -19.12
N ASN A 26 -1.73 8.28 -17.86
CA ASN A 26 -3.01 8.83 -17.45
C ASN A 26 -3.16 10.32 -17.81
N ILE A 27 -2.06 11.00 -18.14
CA ILE A 27 -2.09 12.36 -18.66
C ILE A 27 -2.25 12.30 -20.18
N ARG A 28 -3.30 12.92 -20.69
CA ARG A 28 -3.60 12.93 -22.13
C ARG A 28 -4.02 14.30 -22.60
N ILE A 29 -3.88 14.55 -23.89
CA ILE A 29 -4.36 15.77 -24.55
C ILE A 29 -5.88 15.68 -24.62
N ASN A 30 -6.57 16.66 -24.03
CA ASN A 30 -8.03 16.69 -23.91
C ASN A 30 -8.69 17.55 -24.99
N GLU A 31 -8.20 18.77 -25.20
CA GLU A 31 -8.80 19.73 -26.12
C GLU A 31 -7.72 20.66 -26.69
N VAL A 32 -7.84 21.04 -27.96
CA VAL A 32 -6.89 21.93 -28.63
C VAL A 32 -7.64 22.97 -29.45
N LEU A 33 -7.21 24.22 -29.36
CA LEU A 33 -7.72 25.32 -30.17
C LEU A 33 -6.55 26.06 -30.81
N THR A 34 -6.55 26.15 -32.14
CA THR A 34 -5.41 26.67 -32.93
C THR A 34 -5.50 28.16 -33.22
N ASN A 35 -6.71 28.70 -33.40
CA ASN A 35 -6.93 30.11 -33.71
C ASN A 35 -7.95 30.72 -32.73
N ASN A 36 -7.44 31.43 -31.72
CA ASN A 36 -8.22 32.01 -30.63
C ASN A 36 -8.50 33.49 -30.88
N THR A 37 -9.77 33.85 -31.09
CA THR A 37 -10.21 35.25 -31.23
C THR A 37 -11.27 35.65 -30.21
N ALA A 38 -11.97 34.68 -29.62
CA ALA A 38 -13.09 34.88 -28.70
C ALA A 38 -13.09 33.95 -27.47
N SER A 39 -12.25 32.92 -27.40
CA SER A 39 -12.20 31.93 -26.30
C SER A 39 -11.55 32.48 -25.00
N ILE A 40 -10.72 31.71 -24.30
CA ILE A 40 -10.02 32.18 -23.10
C ILE A 40 -8.96 33.24 -23.43
N VAL A 41 -8.72 34.11 -22.47
CA VAL A 41 -7.68 35.15 -22.50
C VAL A 41 -6.61 34.77 -21.49
N ASP A 42 -5.34 34.93 -21.84
CA ASP A 42 -4.22 34.71 -20.93
C ASP A 42 -4.13 35.79 -19.83
N GLU A 43 -3.24 35.59 -18.86
CA GLU A 43 -3.00 36.55 -17.77
C GLU A 43 -2.49 37.94 -18.24
N PHE A 44 -2.12 38.07 -19.52
CA PHE A 44 -1.59 39.28 -20.15
C PHE A 44 -2.59 39.93 -21.12
N GLY A 45 -3.83 39.46 -21.18
CA GLY A 45 -4.85 40.02 -22.07
C GLY A 45 -4.80 39.54 -23.53
N ASN A 46 -3.94 38.56 -23.86
CA ASN A 46 -3.82 38.03 -25.21
C ASN A 46 -4.67 36.77 -25.40
N ARG A 47 -5.04 36.55 -26.66
CA ARG A 47 -5.73 35.34 -27.11
C ARG A 47 -4.75 34.54 -27.92
N GLU A 48 -4.25 33.47 -27.32
CA GLU A 48 -3.28 32.58 -27.94
C GLU A 48 -3.93 31.22 -28.22
N ALA A 49 -3.34 30.48 -29.15
CA ALA A 49 -3.66 29.07 -29.32
C ALA A 49 -3.44 28.35 -27.99
N TRP A 50 -4.22 27.33 -27.70
CA TRP A 50 -4.06 26.61 -26.45
C TRP A 50 -4.27 25.12 -26.62
N ILE A 51 -3.58 24.37 -25.76
CA ILE A 51 -3.62 22.92 -25.66
C ILE A 51 -3.96 22.60 -24.21
N GLU A 52 -4.98 21.78 -24.02
CA GLU A 52 -5.37 21.31 -22.71
C GLU A 52 -4.93 19.87 -22.49
N LEU A 53 -4.35 19.63 -21.32
CA LEU A 53 -4.12 18.29 -20.78
C LEU A 53 -5.16 17.97 -19.71
N GLU A 54 -5.59 16.71 -19.67
CA GLU A 54 -6.38 16.17 -18.57
C GLU A 54 -5.63 15.05 -17.84
N ASN A 55 -5.83 14.97 -16.53
CA ASN A 55 -5.45 13.81 -15.74
C ASN A 55 -6.64 12.86 -15.59
N THR A 56 -6.59 11.73 -16.27
CA THR A 56 -7.65 10.71 -16.21
C THR A 56 -7.65 9.90 -14.92
N SER A 57 -6.56 9.94 -14.16
CA SER A 57 -6.45 9.21 -12.88
C SER A 57 -7.09 9.97 -11.73
N PHE A 58 -7.25 9.31 -10.60
CA PHE A 58 -7.70 9.91 -9.33
C PHE A 58 -6.55 10.41 -8.45
N THR A 59 -5.31 10.28 -8.91
CA THR A 59 -4.11 10.66 -8.17
C THR A 59 -3.45 11.88 -8.79
N THR A 60 -2.86 12.75 -7.97
CA THR A 60 -2.08 13.89 -8.46
C THR A 60 -0.84 13.40 -9.21
N TYR A 61 -0.59 13.97 -10.38
CA TYR A 61 0.61 13.68 -11.18
C TYR A 61 1.31 14.97 -11.59
N ASN A 62 2.63 14.99 -11.48
CA ASN A 62 3.44 16.15 -11.82
C ASN A 62 4.03 16.02 -13.22
N ILE A 63 3.63 16.91 -14.12
CA ILE A 63 4.04 16.89 -15.53
C ILE A 63 5.23 17.79 -15.84
N ARG A 64 5.88 18.34 -14.82
CA ARG A 64 7.08 19.16 -15.00
C ARG A 64 8.17 18.40 -15.77
N GLY A 65 8.91 19.10 -16.63
CA GLY A 65 9.99 18.51 -17.41
C GLY A 65 9.53 17.58 -18.55
N MET A 66 8.22 17.36 -18.72
CA MET A 66 7.65 16.72 -19.92
C MET A 66 7.68 17.69 -21.11
N TYR A 67 7.44 17.17 -22.31
CA TYR A 67 7.69 17.90 -23.54
C TYR A 67 6.49 17.91 -24.49
N PHE A 68 6.28 19.04 -25.15
CA PHE A 68 5.42 19.17 -26.33
C PHE A 68 6.24 19.33 -27.60
N THR A 69 5.72 18.86 -28.73
CA THR A 69 6.30 19.12 -30.05
C THR A 69 5.26 19.06 -31.14
N THR A 70 5.47 19.85 -32.19
CA THR A 70 4.70 19.77 -33.44
C THR A 70 5.51 19.19 -34.60
N ASP A 71 6.78 18.84 -34.35
CA ASP A 71 7.68 18.29 -35.36
C ASP A 71 7.62 16.76 -35.37
N ARG A 72 7.02 16.18 -36.41
CA ARG A 72 6.92 14.73 -36.58
C ARG A 72 8.26 14.03 -36.77
N SER A 73 9.34 14.74 -37.11
CA SER A 73 10.66 14.13 -37.30
C SER A 73 11.18 13.49 -36.01
N VAL A 74 10.72 13.93 -34.84
CA VAL A 74 11.07 13.33 -33.56
C VAL A 74 10.55 11.90 -33.41
N LEU A 75 9.69 11.39 -34.30
CA LEU A 75 9.28 9.99 -34.27
C LEU A 75 10.37 9.03 -34.76
N ASP A 76 11.42 9.51 -35.44
CA ASP A 76 12.50 8.68 -35.96
C ASP A 76 13.27 7.97 -34.82
N PRO A 77 13.21 6.63 -34.71
CA PRO A 77 13.88 5.88 -33.65
C PRO A 77 15.41 6.04 -33.64
N LYS A 78 16.02 6.49 -34.73
CA LYS A 78 17.47 6.71 -34.83
C LYS A 78 17.90 8.08 -34.27
N MET A 79 16.97 8.99 -34.03
CA MET A 79 17.27 10.33 -33.51
C MET A 79 17.73 10.26 -32.05
N SER A 80 18.88 10.87 -31.76
CA SER A 80 19.42 10.93 -30.41
C SER A 80 18.58 11.81 -29.48
N VAL A 81 18.64 11.55 -28.17
CA VAL A 81 17.87 12.29 -27.15
C VAL A 81 18.16 13.80 -27.16
N PRO A 82 19.43 14.27 -27.22
CA PRO A 82 19.70 15.70 -27.27
C PRO A 82 19.12 16.39 -28.51
N GLU A 83 19.09 15.67 -29.63
CA GLU A 83 18.58 16.16 -30.90
C GLU A 83 17.04 16.22 -30.92
N ARG A 84 16.37 15.27 -30.24
CA ARG A 84 14.93 15.36 -29.95
C ARG A 84 14.58 16.56 -29.09
N ILE A 85 15.30 16.77 -27.97
CA ILE A 85 15.03 17.86 -27.03
C ILE A 85 15.04 19.23 -27.72
N LYS A 86 15.95 19.46 -28.68
CA LYS A 86 15.99 20.72 -29.45
C LYS A 86 14.72 20.99 -30.26
N ARG A 87 14.04 19.94 -30.73
CA ARG A 87 12.77 19.99 -31.49
C ARG A 87 11.53 19.98 -30.61
N MET A 88 11.72 19.94 -29.30
CA MET A 88 10.65 19.88 -28.31
C MET A 88 10.61 21.15 -27.46
N ARG A 89 9.51 21.35 -26.75
CA ARG A 89 9.30 22.44 -25.79
C ARG A 89 9.02 21.82 -24.43
N VAL A 90 9.92 22.09 -23.49
CA VAL A 90 9.83 21.58 -22.12
C VAL A 90 8.81 22.38 -21.33
N ILE A 91 8.06 21.68 -20.47
CA ILE A 91 7.26 22.31 -19.42
C ILE A 91 8.20 22.71 -18.28
N PRO A 92 8.38 24.01 -17.99
CA PRO A 92 9.34 24.48 -16.99
C PRO A 92 9.05 23.96 -15.57
N ASN A 93 10.10 23.87 -14.77
CA ASN A 93 10.01 23.43 -13.38
C ASN A 93 9.51 24.53 -12.43
N GLY A 94 8.95 24.11 -11.30
CA GLY A 94 8.65 24.97 -10.15
C GLY A 94 7.38 25.80 -10.30
N ASP A 95 6.44 25.43 -11.18
CA ASP A 95 5.07 25.92 -11.10
C ASP A 95 4.23 24.90 -10.31
N PRO A 96 3.59 25.28 -9.19
CA PRO A 96 2.66 24.38 -8.49
C PRO A 96 1.54 23.85 -9.39
N ARG A 97 1.10 24.63 -10.39
CA ARG A 97 0.03 24.24 -11.34
C ARG A 97 0.41 23.05 -12.21
N THR A 98 1.71 22.74 -12.37
CA THR A 98 2.16 21.53 -13.09
C THR A 98 1.90 20.23 -12.32
N GLN A 99 1.43 20.32 -11.07
CA GLN A 99 0.87 19.19 -10.32
C GLN A 99 -0.62 19.11 -10.60
N ILE A 100 -0.99 18.32 -11.61
CA ILE A 100 -2.38 18.15 -12.02
C ILE A 100 -3.03 17.14 -11.06
N GLY A 101 -3.99 17.58 -10.27
CA GLY A 101 -4.78 16.72 -9.39
C GLY A 101 -5.56 15.66 -10.18
N GLY A 102 -6.06 14.65 -9.48
CA GLY A 102 -6.91 13.64 -10.12
C GLY A 102 -8.14 14.28 -10.77
N ARG A 103 -8.45 13.89 -12.00
CA ARG A 103 -9.60 14.40 -12.80
C ARG A 103 -9.56 15.92 -13.06
N GLN A 104 -8.38 16.54 -12.96
CA GLN A 104 -8.19 17.96 -13.27
C GLN A 104 -7.62 18.17 -14.67
N HIS A 105 -7.76 19.42 -15.12
CA HIS A 105 -7.34 19.90 -16.42
C HIS A 105 -6.29 21.01 -16.25
N LEU A 106 -5.37 21.12 -17.20
CA LEU A 106 -4.41 22.21 -17.26
C LEU A 106 -4.20 22.67 -18.69
N VAL A 107 -4.31 23.98 -18.89
CA VAL A 107 -4.16 24.63 -20.19
C VAL A 107 -2.74 25.16 -20.36
N PHE A 108 -2.18 24.95 -21.54
CA PHE A 108 -0.93 25.53 -22.02
C PHE A 108 -1.20 26.40 -23.24
N PHE A 109 -0.62 27.59 -23.26
CA PHE A 109 -0.72 28.50 -24.41
C PHE A 109 0.40 28.22 -25.40
N GLY A 110 0.03 27.92 -26.64
CA GLY A 110 0.91 27.78 -27.79
C GLY A 110 1.10 29.10 -28.55
N ASN A 111 2.03 29.12 -29.51
CA ASN A 111 2.46 30.36 -30.20
C ASN A 111 2.89 31.49 -29.26
N SER A 112 3.29 31.15 -28.04
CA SER A 112 3.57 32.13 -27.00
C SER A 112 5.07 32.27 -26.71
N SER A 113 5.39 33.07 -25.69
CA SER A 113 6.75 33.25 -25.18
C SER A 113 6.86 32.72 -23.74
N PRO A 114 7.86 31.89 -23.43
CA PRO A 114 8.15 31.46 -22.05
C PRO A 114 8.40 32.61 -21.07
N ALA A 115 8.69 33.82 -21.57
CA ALA A 115 8.81 35.03 -20.74
C ALA A 115 7.49 35.46 -20.08
N LYS A 116 6.33 35.07 -20.65
CA LYS A 116 5.01 35.33 -20.07
C LYS A 116 4.70 34.41 -18.90
N GLY A 117 5.27 33.21 -18.88
CA GLY A 117 5.10 32.29 -17.75
C GLY A 117 5.32 30.84 -18.12
N LYS A 118 5.19 29.97 -17.12
CA LYS A 118 5.50 28.55 -17.24
C LYS A 118 4.46 27.74 -18.04
N LEU A 119 3.27 28.31 -18.24
CA LEU A 119 2.21 27.74 -19.08
C LEU A 119 2.26 28.24 -20.53
N HIS A 120 3.16 29.19 -20.83
CA HIS A 120 3.32 29.77 -22.17
C HIS A 120 4.48 29.08 -22.89
N LEU A 121 4.15 28.37 -23.97
CA LEU A 121 5.09 27.59 -24.74
C LEU A 121 5.32 28.25 -26.10
N SER A 122 6.60 28.35 -26.50
CA SER A 122 6.99 28.71 -27.86
C SER A 122 6.84 27.52 -28.81
N LEU A 123 5.65 26.93 -28.80
CA LEU A 123 5.26 25.80 -29.64
C LEU A 123 4.58 26.34 -30.91
N PRO A 124 5.14 26.11 -32.11
CA PRO A 124 4.54 26.59 -33.34
C PRO A 124 3.31 25.76 -33.69
N ILE A 125 2.15 26.42 -33.67
CA ILE A 125 0.83 25.86 -34.02
C ILE A 125 0.27 26.69 -35.17
N PRO A 126 0.11 26.14 -36.38
CA PRO A 126 -0.50 26.86 -37.49
C PRO A 126 -1.98 27.13 -37.21
N LEU A 127 -2.47 28.29 -37.67
CA LEU A 127 -3.82 28.77 -37.34
C LEU A 127 -4.93 27.96 -38.05
N SER A 128 -4.73 27.62 -39.33
CA SER A 128 -5.76 27.05 -40.21
C SER A 128 -5.25 25.84 -41.03
N GLU A 129 -4.17 25.20 -40.59
CA GLU A 129 -3.60 24.02 -41.24
C GLU A 129 -3.62 22.82 -40.28
N PRO A 130 -3.71 21.59 -40.80
CA PRO A 130 -3.58 20.41 -39.95
C PRO A 130 -2.23 20.36 -39.25
N VAL A 131 -2.24 20.11 -37.94
CA VAL A 131 -1.02 20.03 -37.13
C VAL A 131 -1.02 18.78 -36.28
N TRP A 132 0.13 18.11 -36.23
CA TRP A 132 0.34 17.03 -35.28
C TRP A 132 0.97 17.57 -34.01
N ILE A 133 0.43 17.19 -32.87
CA ILE A 133 0.94 17.56 -31.55
C ILE A 133 1.29 16.26 -30.82
N GLY A 134 2.54 16.14 -30.40
CA GLY A 134 3.04 15.05 -29.58
C GLY A 134 3.32 15.53 -28.15
N PHE A 135 2.90 14.74 -27.17
CA PHE A 135 3.21 14.91 -25.77
C PHE A 135 4.12 13.77 -25.29
N TYR A 136 5.31 14.12 -24.83
CA TYR A 136 6.38 13.20 -24.47
C TYR A 136 6.72 13.25 -22.99
N ASN A 137 7.16 12.12 -22.46
CA ASN A 137 7.63 12.00 -21.09
C ASN A 137 8.92 12.82 -20.88
N GLY A 138 9.32 13.02 -19.62
CA GLY A 138 10.53 13.77 -19.25
C GLY A 138 11.84 13.15 -19.76
N ASN A 139 11.82 11.92 -20.25
CA ASN A 139 12.96 11.30 -20.93
C ASN A 139 13.11 11.72 -22.41
N ALA A 140 12.17 12.50 -22.96
CA ALA A 140 12.13 12.96 -24.36
C ALA A 140 12.12 11.84 -25.43
N VAL A 141 11.83 10.60 -25.04
CA VAL A 141 11.79 9.43 -25.94
C VAL A 141 10.41 8.78 -25.92
N GLU A 142 9.84 8.56 -24.74
CA GLU A 142 8.54 7.91 -24.59
C GLU A 142 7.43 8.88 -24.97
N LEU A 143 6.69 8.54 -26.02
CA LEU A 143 5.47 9.23 -26.40
C LEU A 143 4.35 8.83 -25.43
N ILE A 144 3.77 9.82 -24.74
CA ILE A 144 2.67 9.61 -23.81
C ILE A 144 1.34 9.66 -24.54
N ASP A 145 1.12 10.72 -25.32
CA ASP A 145 -0.09 10.90 -26.12
C ASP A 145 0.20 11.76 -27.35
N SER A 146 -0.63 11.63 -28.39
CA SER A 146 -0.52 12.50 -29.56
C SER A 146 -1.86 12.67 -30.25
N VAL A 147 -2.01 13.80 -30.96
CA VAL A 147 -3.20 14.11 -31.74
C VAL A 147 -2.79 14.76 -33.05
N THR A 148 -3.52 14.44 -34.13
CA THR A 148 -3.47 15.22 -35.36
C THR A 148 -4.73 16.08 -35.41
N VAL A 149 -4.56 17.37 -35.17
CA VAL A 149 -5.64 18.35 -35.21
C VAL A 149 -5.91 18.69 -36.68
N PRO A 150 -7.16 18.59 -37.17
CA PRO A 150 -7.49 19.02 -38.53
C PRO A 150 -7.39 20.54 -38.67
N ALA A 151 -7.53 21.08 -39.88
CA ALA A 151 -7.69 22.51 -40.05
C ALA A 151 -8.99 22.98 -39.36
N LEU A 152 -8.86 23.87 -38.39
CA LEU A 152 -9.98 24.43 -37.63
C LEU A 152 -10.27 25.86 -38.09
N ALA A 153 -11.53 26.27 -38.05
CA ALA A 153 -11.89 27.68 -38.19
C ALA A 153 -11.55 28.46 -36.91
N ALA A 154 -11.64 29.79 -36.96
CA ALA A 154 -11.48 30.62 -35.78
C ALA A 154 -12.43 30.17 -34.65
N ASP A 155 -11.88 30.10 -33.43
CA ASP A 155 -12.53 29.71 -32.19
C ASP A 155 -13.10 28.28 -32.13
N GLN A 156 -12.90 27.47 -33.17
CA GLN A 156 -13.21 26.05 -33.09
C GLN A 156 -12.12 25.32 -32.31
N SER A 157 -12.55 24.43 -31.42
CA SER A 157 -11.66 23.52 -30.70
C SER A 157 -11.84 22.09 -31.19
N TYR A 158 -10.79 21.28 -31.05
CA TYR A 158 -10.82 19.86 -31.30
C TYR A 158 -10.71 19.13 -29.97
N ALA A 159 -11.77 18.43 -29.60
CA ALA A 159 -11.97 17.91 -28.25
C ALA A 159 -12.09 16.39 -28.25
N ARG A 160 -11.51 15.77 -27.23
CA ARG A 160 -11.51 14.32 -27.00
C ARG A 160 -12.80 13.87 -26.30
N HIS A 161 -13.40 12.79 -26.79
CA HIS A 161 -14.50 12.05 -26.16
C HIS A 161 -14.08 10.60 -25.93
N GLY A 162 -13.52 10.30 -24.76
CA GLY A 162 -12.92 8.99 -24.50
C GLY A 162 -11.74 8.74 -25.44
N ASN A 163 -11.94 7.89 -26.46
CA ASN A 163 -10.94 7.60 -27.49
C ASN A 163 -11.23 8.27 -28.84
N ALA A 164 -12.42 8.87 -29.01
CA ALA A 164 -12.80 9.59 -30.21
C ALA A 164 -12.45 11.08 -30.10
N TRP A 165 -12.40 11.76 -31.24
CA TRP A 165 -12.21 13.21 -31.30
C TRP A 165 -13.28 13.85 -32.17
N SER A 166 -13.69 15.05 -31.79
CA SER A 166 -14.72 15.82 -32.51
C SER A 166 -14.38 17.31 -32.50
N VAL A 167 -14.71 17.99 -33.59
CA VAL A 167 -14.64 19.45 -33.66
C VAL A 167 -15.83 20.04 -32.92
N LYS A 168 -15.57 21.00 -32.03
CA LYS A 168 -16.58 21.79 -31.34
C LYS A 168 -16.66 23.19 -31.94
N SER A 169 -17.86 23.76 -31.91
CA SER A 169 -18.07 25.16 -32.24
C SER A 169 -17.53 26.08 -31.14
N ALA A 170 -17.33 27.36 -31.47
CA ALA A 170 -16.79 28.37 -30.56
C ALA A 170 -17.53 28.48 -29.22
N GLU A 171 -18.86 28.37 -29.24
CA GLU A 171 -19.72 28.45 -28.05
C GLU A 171 -19.57 27.23 -27.13
N ASN A 172 -19.03 26.13 -27.66
CA ASN A 172 -18.95 24.85 -26.98
C ASN A 172 -17.52 24.49 -26.56
N ALA A 173 -16.52 25.36 -26.78
CA ALA A 173 -15.17 25.12 -26.28
C ALA A 173 -15.19 25.04 -24.74
N THR A 174 -14.46 24.08 -24.17
CA THR A 174 -14.59 23.68 -22.75
C THR A 174 -13.27 23.76 -21.97
N PRO A 175 -12.56 24.90 -22.00
CA PRO A 175 -11.30 25.01 -21.29
C PRO A 175 -11.50 24.89 -19.77
N GLY A 176 -10.71 24.03 -19.14
CA GLY A 176 -10.66 23.77 -17.71
C GLY A 176 -11.71 22.79 -17.19
N ILE A 177 -12.57 22.24 -18.04
CA ILE A 177 -13.68 21.36 -17.64
C ILE A 177 -13.84 20.16 -18.58
N GLU A 178 -14.74 19.24 -18.26
CA GLU A 178 -15.01 18.09 -19.13
C GLU A 178 -15.64 18.52 -20.47
N ASN A 179 -15.15 17.92 -21.56
CA ASN A 179 -15.58 18.26 -22.92
C ASN A 179 -17.07 18.01 -23.19
N PHE A 180 -17.71 17.11 -22.45
CA PHE A 180 -19.10 16.75 -22.70
C PHE A 180 -19.87 16.87 -21.42
N ILE A 181 -20.52 18.02 -21.26
CA ILE A 181 -21.44 18.26 -20.16
C ILE A 181 -22.66 17.38 -20.41
N LYS A 182 -22.73 16.24 -19.71
CA LYS A 182 -23.98 15.49 -19.65
C LYS A 182 -24.96 16.32 -18.85
N THR A 183 -25.92 16.93 -19.52
CA THR A 183 -27.14 17.43 -18.89
C THR A 183 -28.03 16.23 -18.54
N ASP A 184 -27.51 15.35 -17.70
CA ASP A 184 -28.32 14.28 -17.11
C ASP A 184 -29.13 14.88 -15.97
N GLU A 185 -30.30 14.31 -15.69
CA GLU A 185 -31.06 14.63 -14.48
C GLU A 185 -30.15 14.56 -13.25
N THR A 186 -30.34 15.46 -12.27
CA THR A 186 -29.55 15.44 -11.04
C THR A 186 -29.64 14.06 -10.39
N LYS A 187 -28.55 13.59 -9.76
CA LYS A 187 -28.53 12.27 -9.10
C LYS A 187 -29.70 12.08 -8.14
N ASP A 188 -30.09 13.16 -7.46
CA ASP A 188 -31.22 13.19 -6.54
C ASP A 188 -32.56 13.01 -7.26
N ALA A 189 -32.76 13.64 -8.41
CA ALA A 189 -33.95 13.47 -9.22
C ALA A 189 -34.03 12.05 -9.80
N LYS A 190 -32.90 11.53 -10.30
CA LYS A 190 -32.80 10.15 -10.77
C LYS A 190 -33.11 9.15 -9.66
N LEU A 191 -32.54 9.33 -8.46
CA LEU A 191 -32.77 8.48 -7.30
C LEU A 191 -34.23 8.54 -6.82
N LYS A 192 -34.83 9.74 -6.74
CA LYS A 192 -36.26 9.89 -6.38
C LYS A 192 -37.20 9.22 -7.38
N ARG A 193 -36.82 9.16 -8.65
CA ARG A 193 -37.58 8.48 -9.70
C ARG A 193 -37.43 6.95 -9.61
N GLU A 194 -36.21 6.47 -9.39
CA GLU A 194 -35.89 5.03 -9.40
C GLU A 194 -36.23 4.33 -8.06
N ASP A 195 -36.12 5.04 -6.93
CA ASP A 195 -36.48 4.54 -5.60
C ASP A 195 -37.26 5.60 -4.81
N PRO A 196 -38.56 5.84 -5.12
CA PRO A 196 -39.36 6.87 -4.48
C PRO A 196 -39.53 6.68 -2.97
N TYR A 197 -39.50 5.42 -2.51
CA TYR A 197 -39.71 5.05 -1.11
C TYR A 197 -38.40 4.82 -0.33
N GLY A 198 -37.25 4.80 -1.01
CA GLY A 198 -35.94 4.55 -0.38
C GLY A 198 -35.68 3.09 0.02
N ILE A 199 -36.47 2.14 -0.48
CA ILE A 199 -36.33 0.72 -0.09
C ILE A 199 -35.05 0.11 -0.67
N GLY A 200 -34.73 0.46 -1.91
CA GLY A 200 -33.53 -0.03 -2.60
C GLY A 200 -32.25 0.44 -1.91
N ILE A 201 -32.18 1.72 -1.55
CA ILE A 201 -31.00 2.26 -0.85
C ILE A 201 -30.83 1.67 0.56
N THR A 202 -31.93 1.43 1.29
CA THR A 202 -31.88 0.81 2.62
C THR A 202 -31.40 -0.64 2.56
N LEU A 203 -31.89 -1.44 1.62
CA LEU A 203 -31.46 -2.83 1.46
C LEU A 203 -29.98 -2.93 1.04
N LEU A 204 -29.52 -2.05 0.15
CA LEU A 204 -28.11 -1.99 -0.24
C LEU A 204 -27.21 -1.66 0.96
N ALA A 205 -27.60 -0.65 1.75
CA ALA A 205 -26.86 -0.24 2.94
C ALA A 205 -26.78 -1.36 3.98
N MET A 206 -27.90 -2.01 4.29
CA MET A 206 -27.94 -3.16 5.20
C MET A 206 -27.09 -4.32 4.66
N GLY A 207 -27.19 -4.62 3.36
CA GLY A 207 -26.41 -5.68 2.72
C GLY A 207 -24.90 -5.49 2.82
N ILE A 208 -24.39 -4.28 2.60
CA ILE A 208 -22.96 -3.95 2.72
C ILE A 208 -22.48 -4.13 4.16
N VAL A 209 -23.27 -3.72 5.15
CA VAL A 209 -22.93 -3.87 6.57
C VAL A 209 -22.81 -5.35 6.95
N PHE A 210 -23.79 -6.18 6.57
CA PHE A 210 -23.72 -7.63 6.82
C PHE A 210 -22.56 -8.28 6.07
N PHE A 211 -22.27 -7.85 4.85
CA PHE A 211 -21.13 -8.35 4.07
C PHE A 211 -19.79 -8.04 4.74
N CYS A 212 -19.58 -6.82 5.23
CA CYS A 212 -18.38 -6.45 5.98
C CYS A 212 -18.24 -7.26 7.28
N LEU A 213 -19.33 -7.45 8.03
CA LEU A 213 -19.33 -8.28 9.25
C LEU A 213 -19.01 -9.75 8.94
N ALA A 214 -19.53 -10.29 7.82
CA ALA A 214 -19.24 -11.65 7.38
C ALA A 214 -17.76 -11.83 7.00
N LEU A 215 -17.15 -10.85 6.33
CA LEU A 215 -15.72 -10.86 6.02
C LEU A 215 -14.86 -10.82 7.29
N LEU A 216 -15.22 -9.97 8.26
CA LEU A 216 -14.52 -9.92 9.55
C LEU A 216 -14.65 -11.24 10.30
N PHE A 217 -15.85 -11.84 10.33
CA PHE A 217 -16.07 -13.15 10.92
C PHE A 217 -15.19 -14.23 10.27
N LEU A 218 -15.14 -14.27 8.93
CA LEU A 218 -14.31 -15.23 8.20
C LEU A 218 -12.82 -15.05 8.54
N PHE A 219 -12.35 -13.80 8.60
CA PHE A 219 -10.97 -13.48 8.98
C PHE A 219 -10.64 -14.00 10.39
N PHE A 220 -11.46 -13.68 11.39
CA PHE A 220 -11.22 -14.13 12.77
C PHE A 220 -11.39 -15.64 12.93
N TRP A 221 -12.29 -16.26 12.16
CA TRP A 221 -12.48 -17.70 12.17
C TRP A 221 -11.25 -18.43 11.63
N ILE A 222 -10.71 -18.00 10.48
CA ILE A 222 -9.47 -18.55 9.92
C ILE A 222 -8.29 -18.28 10.85
N PHE A 223 -8.16 -17.07 11.39
CA PHE A 223 -7.10 -16.71 12.33
C PHE A 223 -7.16 -17.58 13.59
N GLY A 224 -8.35 -17.81 14.14
CA GLY A 224 -8.58 -18.68 15.30
C GLY A 224 -8.22 -20.14 15.01
N LEU A 225 -8.53 -20.65 13.83
CA LEU A 225 -8.11 -22.00 13.41
C LEU A 225 -6.58 -22.10 13.37
N ILE A 226 -5.90 -21.13 12.76
CA ILE A 226 -4.43 -21.10 12.66
C ILE A 226 -3.79 -21.04 14.06
N MET A 227 -4.28 -20.19 14.96
CA MET A 227 -3.72 -20.11 16.32
C MET A 227 -3.90 -21.40 17.10
N ARG A 228 -5.04 -22.08 16.96
CA ARG A 228 -5.25 -23.42 17.57
C ARG A 228 -4.26 -24.45 17.05
N HIS A 229 -3.91 -24.42 15.76
CA HIS A 229 -2.89 -25.30 15.19
C HIS A 229 -1.48 -24.97 15.70
N ILE A 230 -1.14 -23.69 15.87
CA ILE A 230 0.14 -23.25 16.42
C ILE A 230 0.27 -23.66 17.90
N ASP A 231 -0.79 -23.49 18.69
CA ASP A 231 -0.79 -23.86 20.11
C ASP A 231 -0.72 -25.38 20.30
N ALA A 232 -1.42 -26.15 19.45
CA ALA A 232 -1.30 -27.62 19.44
C ALA A 232 0.13 -28.06 19.07
N ALA A 233 0.76 -27.42 18.09
CA ALA A 233 2.14 -27.72 17.70
C ALA A 233 3.15 -27.36 18.79
N LYS A 234 2.95 -26.26 19.53
CA LYS A 234 3.78 -25.88 20.68
C LYS A 234 3.66 -26.87 21.83
N LYS A 235 2.45 -27.33 22.15
CA LYS A 235 2.22 -28.34 23.20
C LYS A 235 2.88 -29.68 22.89
N VAL A 236 2.92 -30.09 21.62
CA VAL A 236 3.62 -31.32 21.20
C VAL A 236 5.15 -31.15 21.24
N ALA A 237 5.67 -29.94 21.03
CA ALA A 237 7.11 -29.65 21.11
C ALA A 237 7.63 -29.53 22.55
N GLU A 238 6.80 -29.12 23.51
CA GLU A 238 7.18 -29.04 24.94
C GLU A 238 7.08 -30.38 25.70
N VAL A 239 6.43 -31.40 25.14
CA VAL A 239 6.52 -32.77 25.67
C VAL A 239 7.88 -33.35 25.25
N GLN A 240 8.90 -33.09 26.07
CA GLN A 240 10.21 -33.74 25.99
C GLN A 240 10.04 -35.26 26.01
N PRO A 241 10.79 -36.04 25.19
CA PRO A 241 10.78 -37.49 25.31
C PRO A 241 11.32 -37.87 26.69
N ILE A 242 10.56 -38.68 27.44
CA ILE A 242 10.98 -39.27 28.71
C ILE A 242 12.35 -39.92 28.48
N LYS A 243 13.41 -39.33 29.03
CA LYS A 243 14.73 -39.96 29.07
C LYS A 243 14.60 -41.19 29.96
N ALA A 244 14.67 -42.38 29.36
CA ALA A 244 14.85 -43.62 30.09
C ALA A 244 16.15 -43.52 30.89
N VAL A 245 16.03 -43.35 32.20
CA VAL A 245 17.17 -43.39 33.13
C VAL A 245 17.55 -44.86 33.31
N THR A 246 18.58 -45.28 32.59
CA THR A 246 19.36 -46.47 32.90
C THR A 246 20.19 -46.21 34.17
N LYS A 247 19.83 -46.85 35.28
CA LYS A 247 20.74 -47.44 36.28
C LYS A 247 19.96 -47.94 37.50
N THR A 248 19.67 -49.23 37.56
CA THR A 248 20.24 -50.13 38.58
C THR A 248 19.98 -51.58 38.15
N VAL A 249 21.10 -52.29 38.02
CA VAL A 249 21.21 -53.72 37.80
C VAL A 249 20.71 -54.46 39.05
N GLU A 250 20.24 -55.69 38.86
CA GLU A 250 19.84 -56.68 39.88
C GLU A 250 18.47 -56.47 40.55
N VAL A 251 17.38 -56.69 39.80
CA VAL A 251 16.35 -57.74 40.06
C VAL A 251 15.56 -57.92 38.75
N THR A 252 16.28 -58.26 37.67
CA THR A 252 15.70 -58.41 36.33
C THR A 252 15.84 -59.84 35.86
N HIS A 253 14.95 -60.71 36.34
CA HIS A 253 14.46 -61.81 35.50
C HIS A 253 13.07 -62.30 35.93
N ASP A 254 12.73 -62.21 37.22
CA ASP A 254 11.50 -62.87 37.70
C ASP A 254 10.21 -62.02 37.55
N LEU A 255 10.30 -60.69 37.50
CA LEU A 255 9.11 -59.83 37.37
C LEU A 255 8.62 -59.65 35.91
N ALA A 256 9.50 -59.83 34.93
CA ALA A 256 9.14 -59.76 33.51
C ALA A 256 8.32 -61.00 33.09
N HIS A 257 8.59 -62.16 33.68
CA HIS A 257 7.79 -63.37 33.47
C HIS A 257 6.43 -63.30 34.18
N ALA A 258 6.33 -62.63 35.33
CA ALA A 258 5.04 -62.39 35.99
C ALA A 258 4.14 -61.41 35.19
N THR A 259 4.72 -60.37 34.60
CA THR A 259 3.95 -59.34 33.88
C THR A 259 3.43 -59.82 32.51
N GLY A 260 4.22 -60.65 31.81
CA GLY A 260 3.76 -61.32 30.58
C GLY A 260 2.66 -62.35 30.84
N ASN A 261 2.71 -63.05 31.97
CA ASN A 261 1.69 -64.03 32.33
C ASN A 261 0.39 -63.39 32.81
N ILE A 262 0.41 -62.24 33.53
CA ILE A 262 -0.82 -61.53 33.95
C ILE A 262 -1.61 -60.99 32.74
N LEU A 263 -0.91 -60.49 31.72
CA LEU A 263 -1.53 -60.04 30.47
C LEU A 263 -2.12 -61.20 29.64
N GLN A 264 -1.54 -62.39 29.73
CA GLN A 264 -2.03 -63.56 29.01
C GLN A 264 -3.14 -64.31 29.77
N ASP A 265 -3.13 -64.28 31.11
CA ASP A 265 -4.13 -64.91 31.96
C ASP A 265 -5.43 -64.07 32.04
N GLY A 266 -5.31 -62.74 32.00
CA GLY A 266 -6.45 -61.81 31.84
C GLY A 266 -7.11 -61.84 30.46
N LEU A 267 -6.42 -62.36 29.44
CA LEU A 267 -7.00 -62.59 28.10
C LEU A 267 -7.77 -63.92 28.02
N LYS A 268 -7.48 -64.89 28.90
CA LYS A 268 -8.10 -66.22 28.93
C LYS A 268 -9.22 -66.35 29.97
N THR A 269 -9.18 -65.57 31.05
CA THR A 269 -10.27 -65.50 32.02
C THR A 269 -11.28 -64.45 31.57
N LYS A 270 -12.49 -64.88 31.24
CA LYS A 270 -13.62 -63.97 31.01
C LYS A 270 -13.83 -63.12 32.27
N GLY A 271 -13.55 -61.83 32.16
CA GLY A 271 -14.09 -60.82 33.07
C GLY A 271 -13.02 -59.91 33.65
N ILE A 272 -12.66 -58.87 32.91
CA ILE A 272 -12.69 -57.46 33.34
C ILE A 272 -12.57 -56.65 32.05
N ASP A 273 -13.53 -55.76 31.80
CA ASP A 273 -13.65 -55.03 30.55
C ASP A 273 -12.41 -54.16 30.28
N LYS A 274 -11.99 -54.11 29.02
CA LYS A 274 -10.87 -53.28 28.53
C LYS A 274 -10.98 -51.81 28.96
N GLU A 275 -12.21 -51.33 29.12
CA GLU A 275 -12.53 -49.99 29.64
C GLU A 275 -12.08 -49.79 31.09
N VAL A 276 -12.19 -50.82 31.94
CA VAL A 276 -11.74 -50.77 33.34
C VAL A 276 -10.22 -50.69 33.41
N TYR A 277 -9.51 -51.43 32.57
CA TYR A 277 -8.04 -51.32 32.49
C TYR A 277 -7.60 -49.92 32.03
N ILE A 278 -8.25 -49.39 31.00
CA ILE A 278 -7.97 -48.03 30.53
C ILE A 278 -8.30 -47.02 31.63
N ALA A 279 -9.42 -47.18 32.35
CA ALA A 279 -9.82 -46.30 33.42
C ALA A 279 -8.85 -46.33 34.61
N VAL A 280 -8.37 -47.51 35.01
CA VAL A 280 -7.40 -47.65 36.11
C VAL A 280 -6.04 -47.07 35.72
N ILE A 281 -5.56 -47.31 34.50
CA ILE A 281 -4.33 -46.71 33.99
C ILE A 281 -4.47 -45.18 33.90
N SER A 282 -5.61 -44.69 33.42
CA SER A 282 -5.90 -43.25 33.33
C SER A 282 -5.98 -42.59 34.71
N MET A 283 -6.58 -43.28 35.69
CA MET A 283 -6.69 -42.82 37.07
C MET A 283 -5.31 -42.80 37.74
N ALA A 284 -4.48 -43.83 37.53
CA ALA A 284 -3.11 -43.87 38.05
C ALA A 284 -2.23 -42.77 37.44
N LEU A 285 -2.34 -42.52 36.12
CA LEU A 285 -1.63 -41.43 35.44
C LEU A 285 -2.11 -40.06 35.93
N LYS A 286 -3.41 -39.87 36.12
CA LYS A 286 -3.97 -38.63 36.65
C LYS A 286 -3.52 -38.37 38.08
N GLN A 287 -3.54 -39.40 38.93
CA GLN A 287 -3.10 -39.28 40.31
C GLN A 287 -1.60 -39.02 40.41
N TYR A 288 -0.79 -39.61 39.52
CA TYR A 288 0.63 -39.24 39.40
C TYR A 288 0.81 -37.78 38.98
N GLN A 289 -0.03 -37.26 38.08
CA GLN A 289 0.07 -35.89 37.56
C GLN A 289 -0.45 -34.83 38.55
N ASP A 290 -1.47 -35.18 39.34
CA ASP A 290 -2.02 -34.36 40.43
C ASP A 290 -1.09 -34.37 41.68
N ASP A 291 -0.25 -35.41 41.86
CA ASP A 291 0.74 -35.49 42.96
C ASP A 291 2.08 -34.78 42.63
N VAL A 292 2.19 -34.14 41.45
CA VAL A 292 3.35 -33.30 41.07
C VAL A 292 3.10 -31.81 41.35
N HIS A 293 2.20 -31.48 42.29
CA HIS A 293 2.08 -30.10 42.76
C HIS A 293 3.31 -29.68 43.57
N ASP A 294 4.09 -28.79 42.97
CA ASP A 294 4.96 -27.74 43.53
C ASP A 294 5.78 -28.10 44.78
N VAL A 295 6.73 -29.03 44.64
CA VAL A 295 7.94 -28.98 45.49
C VAL A 295 8.86 -27.88 44.94
N GLU A 296 8.47 -26.62 45.13
CA GLU A 296 9.34 -25.49 44.83
C GLU A 296 10.58 -25.56 45.74
N SER A 297 11.78 -25.54 45.15
CA SER A 297 12.98 -25.26 45.96
C SER A 297 12.81 -23.85 46.50
N GLY A 298 12.78 -23.65 47.82
CA GLY A 298 12.66 -22.33 48.47
C GLY A 298 13.84 -21.37 48.21
N ILE A 299 14.62 -21.60 47.15
CA ILE A 299 15.74 -20.79 46.70
C ILE A 299 15.23 -19.83 45.63
N ILE A 300 14.89 -18.62 46.05
CA ILE A 300 14.56 -17.51 45.15
C ILE A 300 15.84 -17.10 44.41
N THR A 301 15.96 -17.46 43.12
CA THR A 301 17.12 -17.10 42.29
C THR A 301 16.79 -15.88 41.42
N ILE A 302 16.45 -14.75 42.04
CA ILE A 302 16.30 -13.49 41.31
C ILE A 302 17.70 -12.97 40.98
N LYS A 303 18.09 -13.00 39.71
CA LYS A 303 19.26 -12.25 39.24
C LYS A 303 18.79 -10.87 38.79
N SER A 304 19.35 -9.81 39.37
CA SER A 304 19.10 -8.47 38.86
C SER A 304 19.57 -8.40 37.41
N LYS A 305 18.76 -7.78 36.56
CA LYS A 305 19.11 -7.51 35.18
C LYS A 305 18.96 -6.00 35.01
N ASP A 306 20.06 -5.33 34.66
CA ASP A 306 19.99 -3.91 34.31
C ASP A 306 19.18 -3.79 33.02
N THR A 307 17.92 -3.42 33.18
CA THR A 307 17.04 -3.06 32.06
C THR A 307 17.05 -1.54 31.91
N THR A 308 17.25 -1.04 30.70
CA THR A 308 17.17 0.40 30.35
C THR A 308 15.75 0.98 30.42
N TRP A 309 14.80 0.25 31.01
CA TRP A 309 13.40 0.67 31.15
C TRP A 309 13.24 1.90 32.05
N THR A 310 14.19 2.15 32.96
CA THR A 310 14.20 3.32 33.84
C THR A 310 14.97 4.52 33.27
N ASP A 311 15.49 4.43 32.04
CA ASP A 311 16.21 5.53 31.38
C ASP A 311 15.25 6.52 30.68
N GLU A 312 14.20 6.96 31.39
CA GLU A 312 13.30 8.04 30.95
C GLU A 312 14.04 9.39 30.82
N GLY A 313 15.22 9.52 31.45
CA GLY A 313 16.06 10.71 31.34
C GLY A 313 16.68 10.90 29.95
N SER A 314 17.21 9.83 29.35
CA SER A 314 17.85 9.87 28.02
C SER A 314 16.91 10.35 26.92
N GLN A 315 15.65 9.94 26.94
CA GLN A 315 14.67 10.27 25.90
C GLN A 315 14.12 11.71 25.98
N MET A 316 14.32 12.40 27.11
CA MET A 316 13.86 13.79 27.31
C MET A 316 14.94 14.87 27.09
N THR A 317 16.19 14.50 26.78
CA THR A 317 17.29 15.47 26.64
C THR A 317 17.43 16.12 25.26
N HIS A 318 16.53 15.85 24.31
CA HIS A 318 16.54 16.56 23.02
C HIS A 318 16.24 18.09 23.13
N PHE A 319 15.92 18.61 24.32
CA PHE A 319 15.62 20.03 24.54
C PHE A 319 16.52 20.74 25.56
N SER A 320 17.60 20.14 26.07
CA SER A 320 18.48 20.85 27.03
C SER A 320 19.89 20.27 27.08
N SER A 321 20.92 21.13 27.03
CA SER A 321 22.31 20.72 27.23
C SER A 321 22.51 20.05 28.60
N PRO A 322 23.27 18.94 28.69
CA PRO A 322 23.37 18.17 29.91
C PRO A 322 24.09 18.96 31.01
N VAL A 323 23.45 19.07 32.18
CA VAL A 323 24.11 19.54 33.41
C VAL A 323 24.90 18.37 33.99
N ILE A 324 26.21 18.54 34.10
CA ILE A 324 27.10 17.54 34.70
C ILE A 324 26.89 17.56 36.23
N PRO A 325 26.54 16.43 36.87
CA PRO A 325 26.38 16.40 38.32
C PRO A 325 27.76 16.56 38.98
N THR A 326 27.88 17.51 39.91
CA THR A 326 29.03 17.58 40.81
C THR A 326 28.94 16.44 41.81
N MET A 327 30.02 15.65 41.93
CA MET A 327 30.07 14.54 42.89
C MET A 327 29.89 15.07 44.31
N HIS A 328 28.78 14.70 44.95
CA HIS A 328 28.55 14.99 46.35
C HIS A 328 29.28 13.93 47.19
N ASN A 329 30.35 14.33 47.89
CA ASN A 329 31.01 13.46 48.86
C ASN A 329 30.14 13.36 50.11
N ALA A 330 29.49 12.21 50.31
CA ALA A 330 28.81 11.91 51.56
C ALA A 330 29.85 11.76 52.70
N PRO A 331 29.60 12.32 53.90
CA PRO A 331 30.50 12.17 55.03
C PRO A 331 30.53 10.71 55.52
N LYS A 332 31.74 10.18 55.76
CA LYS A 332 31.94 8.83 56.30
C LYS A 332 31.53 8.78 57.77
N ILE A 333 30.61 7.89 58.09
CA ILE A 333 30.23 7.56 59.47
C ILE A 333 31.24 6.52 60.00
N PRO A 334 31.91 6.76 61.14
CA PRO A 334 32.83 5.79 61.73
C PRO A 334 32.04 4.64 62.37
N THR A 335 32.34 3.40 61.98
CA THR A 335 31.73 2.21 62.56
C THR A 335 32.76 1.38 63.34
N THR A 336 33.16 1.86 64.51
CA THR A 336 33.63 1.00 65.62
C THR A 336 33.62 1.77 66.94
N PRO A 337 33.13 1.20 68.05
CA PRO A 337 33.30 1.79 69.37
C PRO A 337 34.66 1.38 69.96
N GLU A 338 35.46 2.37 70.40
CA GLU A 338 36.65 2.12 71.21
C GLU A 338 36.23 1.57 72.57
N ILE A 339 36.73 0.37 72.90
CA ILE A 339 36.65 -0.21 74.24
C ILE A 339 37.93 0.20 74.98
N ARG A 340 37.76 1.23 75.82
CA ARG A 340 38.55 1.70 76.98
C ARG A 340 40.08 1.66 76.96
#